data_AF-A0A7W9H635-F1
#
_entry.id   AF-A0A7W9H635-F1
#
_cell.length_a   1.000
_cell.length_b   1.000
_cell.length_c   1.000
_cell.angle_alpha   90.00
_cell.angle_beta   90.00
_cell.angle_gamma   90.00
#
_symmetry.space_group_name_H-M   'P 1'
#
loop_
_entity.id
_entity.type
_entity.pdbx_description
1 polymer ?
#
loop_
_entity_poly.entity_id
_entity_poly.type
_entity_poly.pdbx_seq_one_letter_code
_entity_poly.pdbx_strand_id
1 'polypeptide(L)'
;MDFAPIRIEVDEDMSAWRAEIPGKVMATAEALTGPTTPEGARVQVHNAPGAEVGPGQIATWGRATTDRADAFGFTWDRSGKSSKHFPFGWTGPT
;
A
#
# COMPACT_ATOMS: atom_id res chain seq x y z
N MET A 1 -21.20 6.47 -22.52
CA MET A 1 -20.48 5.57 -21.60
C MET A 1 -19.20 6.29 -21.24
N ASP A 2 -19.06 6.68 -19.98
CA ASP A 2 -17.92 7.47 -19.53
C ASP A 2 -16.84 6.50 -19.03
N PHE A 3 -15.60 6.77 -19.42
CA PHE A 3 -14.43 6.00 -19.01
C PHE A 3 -13.47 6.93 -18.26
N ALA A 4 -12.85 6.42 -17.20
CA ALA A 4 -11.78 7.11 -16.49
C ALA A 4 -10.53 6.20 -16.50
N PRO A 5 -9.35 6.71 -16.90
CA PRO A 5 -8.14 5.91 -16.88
C PRO A 5 -7.74 5.61 -15.42
N ILE A 6 -7.39 4.34 -15.16
CA ILE A 6 -6.73 3.93 -13.93
C ILE A 6 -5.23 3.85 -14.25
N ARG A 7 -4.42 4.63 -13.53
CA ARG A 7 -2.96 4.57 -13.64
C ARG A 7 -2.42 3.81 -12.44
N ILE A 8 -1.57 2.82 -12.72
CA ILE A 8 -0.90 2.03 -11.69
C ILE A 8 0.59 2.10 -11.99
N GLU A 9 1.36 2.44 -10.97
CA GLU A 9 2.82 2.48 -10.99
C GLU A 9 3.31 1.65 -9.81
N VAL A 10 4.29 0.79 -10.07
CA VAL A 10 4.93 -0.07 -9.05
C VAL A 10 6.41 -0.06 -9.38
N ASP A 11 7.24 0.30 -8.40
CA ASP A 11 8.69 0.26 -8.57
C ASP A 11 9.16 -1.19 -8.75
N GLU A 12 10.19 -1.41 -9.58
CA GLU A 12 10.69 -2.77 -9.89
C GLU A 12 11.12 -3.54 -8.64
N ASP A 13 11.64 -2.83 -7.63
CA ASP A 13 12.09 -3.37 -6.35
C ASP A 13 10.98 -3.40 -5.28
N MET A 14 9.73 -3.10 -5.67
CA MET A 14 8.56 -3.02 -4.80
C MET A 14 8.72 -2.03 -3.64
N SER A 15 9.58 -1.00 -3.76
CA SER A 15 9.79 0.03 -2.71
C SER A 15 8.61 0.98 -2.58
N ALA A 16 7.95 1.35 -3.67
CA ALA A 16 6.73 2.13 -3.65
C ALA A 16 5.75 1.70 -4.75
N TRP A 17 4.48 2.06 -4.55
CA TRP A 17 3.43 1.90 -5.54
C TRP A 17 2.37 2.98 -5.43
N ARG A 18 1.70 3.23 -6.54
CA ARG A 18 0.65 4.24 -6.69
C ARG A 18 -0.48 3.72 -7.57
N ALA A 19 -1.70 4.09 -7.19
CA ALA A 19 -2.88 3.98 -8.03
C ALA A 19 -3.61 5.33 -8.08
N GLU A 20 -3.99 5.75 -9.28
CA GLU A 20 -4.68 7.02 -9.51
C GLU A 20 -5.86 6.86 -10.48
N ILE A 21 -6.96 7.52 -10.15
CA ILE A 21 -7.97 7.95 -11.12
C ILE A 21 -7.99 9.47 -11.09
N PRO A 22 -7.59 10.17 -12.18
CA PRO A 22 -7.40 11.62 -12.15
C PRO A 22 -8.62 12.38 -11.63
N GLY A 23 -8.40 13.21 -10.61
CA GLY A 23 -9.45 14.00 -9.97
C GLY A 23 -10.46 13.22 -9.11
N LYS A 24 -10.26 11.92 -8.91
CA LYS A 24 -11.20 11.04 -8.19
C LYS A 24 -10.57 10.23 -7.08
N VAL A 25 -9.44 9.56 -7.36
CA VAL A 25 -8.79 8.62 -6.43
C VAL A 25 -7.29 8.85 -6.46
N MET A 26 -6.67 8.89 -5.28
CA MET A 26 -5.21 8.83 -5.12
C MET A 26 -4.86 7.89 -3.97
N ALA A 27 -4.08 6.87 -4.29
CA ALA A 27 -3.50 5.98 -3.30
C ALA A 27 -2.00 5.83 -3.57
N THR A 28 -1.17 6.06 -2.55
CA THR A 28 0.28 5.84 -2.60
C THR A 28 0.70 5.10 -1.35
N ALA A 29 1.67 4.20 -1.49
CA ALA A 29 2.25 3.51 -0.37
C ALA A 29 3.74 3.24 -0.60
N GLU A 30 4.46 3.17 0.52
CA GLU A 30 5.87 2.83 0.58
C GLU A 30 6.01 1.51 1.33
N ALA A 31 6.89 0.64 0.87
CA ALA A 31 7.17 -0.63 1.52
C ALA A 31 7.70 -0.41 2.94
N LEU A 32 7.31 -1.30 3.84
CA LEU A 32 7.92 -1.36 5.15
C LEU A 32 9.36 -1.86 5.04
N THR A 33 10.20 -1.26 5.84
CA THR A 33 11.59 -1.64 6.09
C THR A 33 11.90 -1.42 7.56
N GLY A 34 13.13 -1.72 7.99
CA GLY A 34 13.56 -1.47 9.36
C GLY A 34 14.79 -2.27 9.75
N PRO A 35 15.22 -2.17 11.02
CA PRO A 35 16.47 -2.76 11.50
C PRO A 35 16.51 -4.29 11.42
N THR A 36 15.36 -4.95 11.25
CA THR A 36 15.24 -6.41 11.11
C THR A 36 15.01 -6.86 9.67
N THR A 37 14.94 -5.94 8.72
CA THR A 37 14.81 -6.25 7.29
C THR A 37 16.19 -6.19 6.65
N PRO A 38 16.68 -7.27 6.01
CA PRO A 38 17.95 -7.24 5.29
C PRO A 38 17.97 -6.12 4.23
N GLU A 39 19.16 -5.60 3.93
CA GLU A 39 19.33 -4.61 2.87
C GLU A 39 18.82 -5.16 1.52
N GLY A 40 18.05 -4.34 0.80
CA GLY A 40 17.42 -4.74 -0.47
C GLY A 40 16.20 -5.66 -0.33
N ALA A 41 15.90 -6.18 0.86
CA ALA A 41 14.71 -6.99 1.09
C ALA A 41 13.47 -6.13 1.38
N ARG A 42 12.30 -6.77 1.33
CA ARG A 42 10.99 -6.19 1.67
C ARG A 42 10.33 -7.02 2.74
N VAL A 43 9.51 -6.38 3.58
CA VAL A 43 8.67 -7.11 4.54
C VAL A 43 7.55 -7.82 3.76
N GLN A 44 7.56 -9.15 3.79
CA GLN A 44 6.64 -9.97 3.01
C GLN A 44 5.84 -10.93 3.88
N VAL A 45 4.60 -11.21 3.47
CA VAL A 45 3.78 -12.30 4.01
C VAL A 45 3.64 -13.39 2.95
N HIS A 46 4.01 -14.60 3.36
CA HIS A 46 3.83 -15.83 2.60
C HIS A 46 2.54 -16.51 3.03
N ASN A 47 1.87 -17.18 2.09
CA ASN A 47 0.61 -17.91 2.32
C ASN A 47 -0.52 -17.03 2.87
N ALA A 48 -0.61 -15.78 2.40
CA ALA A 48 -1.76 -14.93 2.70
C ALA A 48 -3.07 -15.58 2.21
N PRO A 49 -4.21 -15.33 2.87
CA PRO A 49 -5.50 -15.80 2.37
C PRO A 49 -5.71 -15.33 0.93
N GLY A 50 -6.06 -16.26 0.03
CA GLY A 50 -6.27 -15.94 -1.38
C GLY A 50 -7.36 -14.87 -1.63
N ALA A 51 -8.27 -14.67 -0.67
CA ALA A 51 -9.25 -13.60 -0.71
C ALA A 51 -8.64 -12.18 -0.58
N GLU A 52 -7.45 -12.05 0.02
CA GLU A 52 -6.79 -10.75 0.19
C GLU A 52 -5.86 -10.42 -0.99
N VAL A 53 -5.12 -11.40 -1.51
CA VAL A 53 -4.03 -11.15 -2.49
C VAL A 53 -4.08 -12.02 -3.74
N GLY A 54 -5.08 -12.89 -3.86
CA GLY A 54 -5.17 -13.90 -4.92
C GLY A 54 -4.40 -15.19 -4.58
N PRO A 55 -4.71 -16.32 -5.24
CA PRO A 55 -4.06 -17.60 -4.97
C PRO A 55 -2.55 -17.59 -5.23
N GLY A 56 -1.78 -18.10 -4.27
CA GLY A 56 -0.33 -18.34 -4.42
C GLY A 56 0.55 -17.09 -4.46
N GLN A 57 0.00 -15.91 -4.15
CA GLN A 57 0.76 -14.65 -4.17
C GLN A 57 1.52 -14.40 -2.87
N ILE A 58 2.62 -13.65 -2.98
CA ILE A 58 3.37 -13.09 -1.85
C ILE A 58 3.00 -11.62 -1.71
N ALA A 59 2.61 -11.22 -0.50
CA ALA A 59 2.21 -9.85 -0.23
C ALA A 59 3.40 -9.04 0.29
N THR A 60 3.72 -7.91 -0.35
CA THR A 60 4.66 -6.93 0.22
C THR A 60 3.88 -5.96 1.11
N TRP A 61 4.33 -5.80 2.36
CA TRP A 61 3.71 -4.86 3.29
C TRP A 61 4.21 -3.44 3.03
N GLY A 62 3.27 -2.50 3.06
CA GLY A 62 3.57 -1.08 2.97
C GLY A 62 2.73 -0.25 3.92
N ARG A 63 3.17 0.99 4.10
CA ARG A 63 2.44 2.05 4.76
C ARG A 63 1.81 2.95 3.70
N ALA A 64 0.50 3.16 3.78
CA ALA A 64 -0.17 4.15 2.96
C ALA A 64 0.34 5.56 3.31
N THR A 65 0.89 6.26 2.32
CA THR A 65 1.28 7.67 2.41
C THR A 65 0.15 8.59 1.95
N THR A 66 -0.66 8.14 0.98
CA THR A 66 -1.91 8.79 0.55
C THR A 66 -3.03 7.77 0.44
N ASP A 67 -4.22 8.11 0.92
CA ASP A 67 -5.45 7.33 0.71
C ASP A 67 -6.64 8.30 0.62
N ARG A 68 -7.04 8.64 -0.60
CA ARG A 68 -8.09 9.61 -0.89
C ARG A 68 -9.02 9.11 -1.98
N ALA A 69 -10.32 9.34 -1.77
CA ALA A 69 -11.28 9.28 -2.85
C ALA A 69 -12.36 10.34 -2.69
N ASP A 70 -12.83 10.83 -3.83
CA ASP A 70 -14.02 11.65 -3.98
C ASP A 70 -14.71 11.25 -5.29
N ALA A 71 -15.51 10.19 -5.23
CA ALA A 71 -16.20 9.63 -6.38
C ALA A 71 -17.36 8.72 -5.97
N PHE A 72 -18.37 8.61 -6.83
CA PHE A 72 -19.50 7.66 -6.68
C PHE A 72 -20.24 7.76 -5.33
N GLY A 73 -20.31 8.96 -4.74
CA GLY A 73 -20.95 9.19 -3.44
C GLY A 73 -20.11 8.76 -2.24
N PHE A 74 -18.85 8.36 -2.46
CA PHE A 74 -17.88 8.12 -1.40
C PHE A 74 -16.85 9.24 -1.36
N THR A 75 -16.61 9.77 -0.16
CA THR A 75 -15.59 10.79 0.08
C THR A 75 -14.80 10.45 1.34
N TRP A 76 -13.47 10.31 1.23
CA TRP A 76 -12.59 10.11 2.37
C TRP A 76 -11.18 10.65 2.14
N ASP A 77 -10.51 11.00 3.24
CA ASP A 77 -9.06 11.14 3.32
C ASP A 77 -8.57 10.38 4.56
N ARG A 78 -7.77 9.35 4.34
CA ARG A 78 -7.18 8.47 5.36
C ARG A 78 -5.66 8.37 5.19
N SER A 79 -5.06 9.38 4.58
CA SER A 79 -3.61 9.43 4.35
C SER A 79 -2.85 9.24 5.66
N GLY A 80 -1.85 8.35 5.65
CA GLY A 80 -1.08 7.99 6.84
C GLY A 80 -1.81 7.12 7.87
N LYS A 81 -3.06 6.71 7.64
CA LYS A 81 -3.80 5.76 8.49
C LYS A 81 -3.50 4.32 8.07
N SER A 82 -3.70 3.41 9.01
CA SER A 82 -3.60 1.98 8.78
C SER A 82 -4.98 1.34 8.77
N SER A 83 -5.19 0.37 7.88
CA SER A 83 -6.37 -0.52 7.88
C SER A 83 -6.31 -1.59 8.98
N LYS A 84 -5.12 -1.81 9.57
CA LYS A 84 -4.89 -2.80 10.63
C LYS A 84 -4.50 -2.10 11.93
N HIS A 85 -5.08 -2.53 13.04
CA HIS A 85 -4.76 -1.98 14.37
C HIS A 85 -3.49 -2.62 14.95
N PHE A 86 -2.34 -2.35 14.31
CA PHE A 86 -1.03 -2.70 14.86
C PHE A 86 -0.03 -1.55 14.66
N PRO A 87 0.88 -1.31 15.61
CA PRO A 87 1.90 -0.29 15.48
C PRO A 87 3.01 -0.75 14.50
N PHE A 88 3.28 0.08 13.50
CA PHE A 88 4.39 -0.13 12.56
C PHE A 88 5.70 0.56 12.99
N GLY A 89 5.65 1.49 13.94
CA GLY A 89 6.83 2.18 14.46
C GLY A 89 7.53 1.32 15.49
N TRP A 90 8.62 0.66 15.10
CA TRP A 90 9.53 -0.03 16.02
C TRP A 90 10.77 0.83 16.22
N THR A 91 10.97 1.32 17.44
CA THR A 91 12.24 1.91 17.87
C THR A 91 12.98 0.90 18.74
N GLY A 92 14.17 0.46 18.31
CA GLY A 92 15.07 -0.36 19.13
C GLY A 92 15.80 0.48 20.19
N PRO A 93 16.59 -0.14 21.08
CA PRO A 93 17.46 0.59 21.99
C PRO A 93 18.47 1.43 21.18
N THR A 94 18.59 2.71 21.51
CA THR A 94 19.69 3.58 21.07
C THR A 94 20.94 3.33 21.91
#